data_AF-A0A968V8T9-F1
#
_entry.id   AF-A0A968V8T9-F1
#
_cell.length_a   1.000
_cell.length_b   1.000
_cell.length_c   1.000
_cell.angle_alpha   90.00
_cell.angle_beta   90.00
_cell.angle_gamma   90.00
#
_symmetry.space_group_name_H-M   'P 1'
#
loop_
_entity.id
_entity.type
_entity.pdbx_description
1 polymer ?
#
loop_
_entity_poly.entity_id
_entity_poly.type
_entity_poly.pdbx_seq_one_letter_code
_entity_poly.pdbx_strand_id
1 'polypeptide(L)'
;MIAVSQDWKGLKTFVREKLLFGNEPSGELLGILTVYFVQGILGLAQLAVSFFLKDDLGLTPAQVAALTGIAMLPWTVKPLFGFISDGLPILGYRRRPY
;
A
#
# COMPACT_ATOMS: atom_id res chain seq x y z
N MET A 1 -24.70 -3.38 35.37
CA MET A 1 -23.26 -3.30 35.02
C MET A 1 -22.73 -4.52 34.25
N ILE A 2 -23.58 -5.46 33.78
CA ILE A 2 -23.15 -6.75 33.19
C ILE A 2 -23.15 -6.76 31.65
N ALA A 3 -23.96 -5.90 31.00
CA ALA A 3 -24.15 -5.89 29.54
C ALA A 3 -22.89 -5.48 28.74
N VAL A 4 -22.08 -4.55 29.25
CA VAL A 4 -20.87 -4.05 28.54
C VAL A 4 -19.80 -5.14 28.36
N SER A 5 -19.74 -6.12 29.28
CA SER A 5 -18.71 -7.16 29.25
C SER A 5 -18.92 -8.23 28.17
N GLN A 6 -20.17 -8.44 27.77
CA GLN A 6 -20.55 -9.46 26.79
C GLN A 6 -20.37 -8.93 25.36
N ASP A 7 -20.63 -7.64 25.18
CA ASP A 7 -20.46 -6.93 23.91
C ASP A 7 -18.99 -6.87 23.48
N TRP A 8 -18.08 -6.61 24.43
CA TRP A 8 -16.64 -6.58 24.18
C TRP A 8 -16.06 -7.95 23.78
N LYS A 9 -16.61 -9.04 24.31
CA LYS A 9 -16.22 -10.40 23.92
C LYS A 9 -16.72 -10.75 22.53
N GLY A 10 -17.98 -10.42 22.21
CA GLY A 10 -18.56 -10.62 20.89
C GLY A 10 -17.81 -9.85 19.80
N LEU A 11 -17.44 -8.60 20.07
CA LEU A 11 -16.66 -7.77 19.14
C LEU A 11 -15.27 -8.37 18.87
N LYS A 12 -14.57 -8.82 19.91
CA LYS A 12 -13.26 -9.46 19.76
C LYS A 12 -13.35 -10.74 18.93
N THR A 13 -14.34 -11.58 19.18
CA THR A 13 -14.56 -12.81 18.40
C THR A 13 -14.88 -12.49 16.95
N PHE A 14 -15.74 -11.51 16.70
CA PHE A 14 -16.06 -11.06 15.34
C PHE A 14 -14.83 -10.56 14.59
N VAL A 15 -14.03 -9.67 15.20
CA VAL A 15 -12.82 -9.13 14.57
C VAL A 15 -11.83 -10.24 14.27
N ARG A 16 -11.63 -11.17 15.21
CA ARG A 16 -10.72 -12.30 14.98
C ARG A 16 -11.19 -13.20 13.85
N GLU A 17 -12.45 -13.62 13.86
CA GLU A 17 -12.96 -14.61 12.89
C GLU A 17 -13.24 -14.02 11.50
N LYS A 18 -13.82 -12.82 11.45
CA LYS A 18 -14.29 -12.20 10.19
C LYS A 18 -13.27 -11.24 9.58
N LEU A 19 -12.55 -10.47 10.39
CA LEU A 19 -11.61 -9.45 9.90
C LEU A 19 -10.17 -9.98 9.82
N LEU A 20 -9.73 -10.74 10.82
CA LEU A 20 -8.37 -11.31 10.87
C LEU A 20 -8.32 -12.76 10.37
N PHE A 21 -9.44 -13.30 9.88
CA PHE A 21 -9.54 -14.66 9.32
C PHE A 21 -9.00 -15.75 10.26
N GLY A 22 -9.23 -15.60 11.57
CA GLY A 22 -8.80 -16.53 12.61
C GLY A 22 -7.39 -16.26 13.17
N ASN A 23 -6.63 -15.35 12.59
CA ASN A 23 -5.28 -15.01 13.06
C ASN A 23 -5.31 -14.21 14.37
N GLU A 24 -4.33 -14.47 15.23
CA GLU A 24 -4.11 -13.67 16.43
C GLU A 24 -3.60 -12.27 16.05
N PRO A 25 -4.06 -11.20 16.72
CA PRO A 25 -3.57 -9.84 16.47
C PRO A 25 -2.16 -9.67 17.04
N SER A 26 -1.16 -10.21 16.34
CA SER A 26 0.25 -10.01 16.64
C SER A 26 0.72 -8.61 16.22
N GLY A 27 1.78 -8.10 16.83
CA GLY A 27 2.35 -6.80 16.46
C GLY A 27 2.79 -6.75 14.99
N GLU A 28 3.29 -7.86 14.44
CA GLU A 28 3.64 -8.00 13.03
C GLU A 28 2.42 -7.87 12.12
N LEU A 29 1.34 -8.59 12.42
CA LEU A 29 0.11 -8.54 11.64
C LEU A 29 -0.49 -7.13 11.66
N LEU A 30 -0.52 -6.50 12.83
CA LEU A 30 -1.00 -5.12 12.96
C LEU A 30 -0.12 -4.13 12.19
N GLY A 31 1.21 -4.33 12.19
CA GLY A 31 2.15 -3.54 11.39
C GLY A 31 1.85 -3.66 9.89
N ILE A 32 1.70 -4.89 9.40
CA ILE A 32 1.34 -5.17 8.00
C ILE A 32 0.00 -4.51 7.64
N LEU A 33 -1.03 -4.72 8.46
CA LEU A 33 -2.36 -4.14 8.25
C LEU A 33 -2.32 -2.60 8.22
N THR A 34 -1.51 -1.98 9.08
CA THR A 34 -1.35 -0.52 9.10
C THR A 34 -0.70 -0.02 7.81
N VAL A 35 0.36 -0.69 7.33
CA VAL A 35 1.01 -0.34 6.06
C VAL A 35 0.03 -0.44 4.90
N TYR A 36 -0.72 -1.54 4.80
CA TYR A 36 -1.71 -1.73 3.74
C TYR A 36 -2.87 -0.75 3.83
N PHE A 37 -3.31 -0.41 5.04
CA PHE A 37 -4.34 0.62 5.24
C PHE A 37 -3.88 1.98 4.74
N VAL A 38 -2.66 2.40 5.10
CA VAL A 38 -2.07 3.64 4.59
C VAL A 38 -1.96 3.61 3.07
N GLN A 39 -1.48 2.50 2.50
CA GLN A 39 -1.42 2.34 1.03
C GLN A 39 -2.79 2.48 0.37
N GLY A 40 -3.86 1.94 0.97
CA GLY A 40 -5.22 2.09 0.47
C GLY A 40 -5.71 3.53 0.50
N ILE A 41 -5.49 4.25 1.61
CA ILE A 41 -5.91 5.66 1.75
C ILE A 41 -5.20 6.59 0.76
N LEU A 42 -3.95 6.29 0.37
CA LEU A 42 -3.27 7.07 -0.66
C LEU A 42 -4.04 7.11 -2.00
N GLY A 43 -4.91 6.13 -2.27
CA GLY A 43 -5.81 6.16 -3.43
C GLY A 43 -6.78 7.34 -3.42
N LEU A 44 -7.22 7.80 -2.25
CA LEU A 44 -8.08 8.99 -2.13
C LEU A 44 -7.32 10.26 -2.53
N ALA A 45 -6.05 10.36 -2.15
CA ALA A 45 -5.19 11.47 -2.56
C ALA A 45 -4.96 11.47 -4.08
N GLN A 46 -4.78 10.29 -4.69
CA GLN A 46 -4.66 10.17 -6.16
C GLN A 46 -5.92 10.62 -6.90
N LEU A 47 -7.10 10.34 -6.34
CA LEU A 47 -8.36 10.83 -6.91
C LEU A 47 -8.44 12.37 -6.86
N ALA A 48 -8.07 12.97 -5.73
CA ALA A 48 -8.02 14.43 -5.60
C ALA A 48 -7.06 15.07 -6.63
N VAL A 49 -5.87 14.47 -6.82
CA VAL A 49 -4.92 14.92 -7.86
C VAL A 49 -5.53 14.78 -9.25
N SER A 50 -6.26 13.71 -9.54
CA SER A 50 -6.90 13.52 -10.84
C SER A 50 -7.95 14.58 -11.14
N PHE A 51 -8.76 14.98 -10.14
CA PHE A 51 -9.70 16.09 -10.27
C PHE A 51 -8.99 17.43 -10.46
N PHE A 52 -7.95 17.72 -9.69
CA PHE A 52 -7.16 18.94 -9.86
C PHE A 52 -6.58 19.05 -11.28
N LEU A 53 -5.96 17.98 -11.79
CA LEU A 53 -5.37 17.96 -13.13
C LEU A 53 -6.43 18.13 -14.24
N LYS A 54 -7.62 17.54 -14.06
CA LYS A 54 -8.69 17.59 -15.06
C LYS A 54 -9.50 18.88 -15.00
N ASP A 55 -9.98 19.25 -13.81
CA ASP A 55 -11.00 20.27 -13.62
C ASP A 55 -10.39 21.67 -13.41
N ASP A 56 -9.23 21.77 -12.74
CA ASP A 56 -8.56 23.07 -12.53
C ASP A 56 -7.55 23.38 -13.64
N LEU A 57 -6.76 22.38 -14.07
CA LEU A 57 -5.76 22.58 -15.13
C LEU A 57 -6.28 22.27 -16.54
N GLY A 58 -7.50 21.72 -16.67
CA GLY A 58 -8.13 21.48 -17.97
C GLY A 58 -7.45 20.41 -18.83
N LEU A 59 -6.62 19.53 -18.24
CA LEU A 59 -5.89 18.52 -19.00
C LEU A 59 -6.85 17.50 -19.63
N THR A 60 -6.57 17.13 -20.88
CA THR A 60 -7.32 16.04 -21.52
C THR A 60 -7.02 14.71 -20.83
N PRO A 61 -7.94 13.72 -20.88
CA PRO A 61 -7.71 12.40 -20.30
C PRO A 61 -6.41 11.75 -20.79
N ALA A 62 -6.04 11.96 -22.06
CA ALA A 62 -4.81 11.47 -22.64
C ALA A 62 -3.56 12.08 -21.99
N GLN A 63 -3.57 13.38 -21.70
CA GLN A 63 -2.46 14.07 -21.04
C GLN A 63 -2.32 13.66 -19.56
N VAL A 64 -3.44 13.52 -18.84
CA VAL A 64 -3.43 13.02 -17.45
C VAL A 64 -2.88 11.60 -17.41
N ALA A 65 -3.31 10.73 -18.33
CA ALA A 65 -2.80 9.37 -18.45
C ALA A 65 -1.30 9.33 -18.79
N ALA A 66 -0.84 10.15 -19.73
CA ALA A 66 0.57 10.24 -20.10
C ALA A 66 1.44 10.73 -18.93
N LEU A 67 1.01 11.79 -18.22
CA LEU A 67 1.73 12.32 -17.07
C LEU A 67 1.81 11.29 -15.94
N THR A 68 0.70 10.62 -15.64
CA THR A 68 0.65 9.56 -14.62
C THR A 68 1.52 8.38 -15.03
N GLY A 69 1.50 7.98 -16.30
CA GLY A 69 2.35 6.93 -16.84
C GLY A 69 3.84 7.24 -16.67
N ILE A 70 4.26 8.46 -17.00
CA ILE A 70 5.64 8.91 -16.78
C ILE A 70 5.99 8.89 -15.29
N ALA A 71 5.10 9.37 -14.42
CA ALA A 71 5.31 9.35 -12.97
C ALA A 71 5.41 7.92 -12.39
N MET A 72 4.83 6.92 -13.06
CA MET A 72 4.90 5.51 -12.66
C MET A 72 6.15 4.79 -13.17
N LEU A 73 6.87 5.34 -14.15
CA LEU A 73 8.08 4.71 -14.71
C LEU A 73 9.09 4.27 -13.64
N PRO A 74 9.43 5.07 -12.62
CA PRO A 74 10.37 4.62 -11.59
C PRO A 74 9.92 3.34 -10.89
N TRP A 75 8.61 3.17 -10.66
CA TRP A 75 8.06 1.96 -10.05
C TRP A 75 8.17 0.74 -10.98
N THR A 76 7.95 0.93 -12.28
CA THR A 76 8.11 -0.12 -13.31
C THR A 76 9.57 -0.53 -13.53
N VAL A 77 10.54 0.38 -13.30
CA VAL A 77 11.97 0.07 -13.45
C VAL A 77 12.54 -0.65 -12.21
N LYS A 78 11.86 -0.62 -11.05
CA LYS A 78 12.35 -1.28 -9.82
C LYS A 78 12.73 -2.76 -9.99
N PRO A 79 11.93 -3.62 -10.64
CA PRO A 79 12.32 -5.02 -10.88
C PRO A 79 13.58 -5.14 -11.73
N LEU A 80 13.75 -4.26 -12.73
CA LEU A 80 14.96 -4.22 -13.55
C LEU A 80 16.18 -3.85 -12.70
N PHE A 81 16.05 -2.86 -11.81
CA PHE A 81 17.12 -2.54 -10.84
C PHE A 81 17.41 -3.70 -9.89
N GLY A 82 16.39 -4.42 -9.43
CA GLY A 82 16.55 -5.65 -8.65
C GLY A 82 17.39 -6.68 -9.40
N PHE A 83 16.98 -7.00 -10.63
CA PHE A 83 17.68 -7.95 -11.50
C PHE A 83 19.14 -7.55 -11.76
N ILE A 84 19.40 -6.28 -12.08
CA ILE A 84 20.77 -5.77 -12.28
C ILE A 84 21.59 -5.89 -11.00
N SER A 85 21.02 -5.51 -9.85
CA SER A 85 21.72 -5.55 -8.55
C SER A 85 22.00 -6.97 -8.05
N ASP A 86 21.19 -7.94 -8.46
CA ASP A 86 21.34 -9.35 -8.10
C ASP A 86 22.27 -10.08 -9.08
N GLY A 87 22.25 -9.71 -10.37
CA GLY A 87 23.00 -10.37 -11.44
C GLY A 87 24.41 -9.82 -11.69
N LEU A 88 24.66 -8.53 -11.43
CA LEU A 88 25.95 -7.88 -11.67
C LEU A 88 26.52 -7.31 -10.35
N PRO A 89 27.79 -7.57 -10.01
CA PRO A 89 28.43 -6.92 -8.87
C PRO A 89 28.54 -5.41 -9.14
N ILE A 90 27.75 -4.61 -8.44
CA ILE A 90 27.82 -3.15 -8.52
C ILE A 90 28.99 -2.71 -7.65
N LEU A 91 30.05 -2.16 -8.27
CA LEU A 91 31.26 -1.70 -7.57
C LEU A 91 31.91 -2.79 -6.68
N GLY A 92 31.82 -4.06 -7.09
CA GLY A 92 32.36 -5.20 -6.35
C GLY A 92 31.46 -5.73 -5.22
N TYR A 93 30.33 -5.07 -4.95
CA TYR A 93 29.34 -5.53 -3.97
C TYR A 93 28.15 -6.19 -4.67
N ARG A 94 27.75 -7.36 -4.17
CA ARG A 94 26.46 -7.99 -4.48
C ARG A 94 25.49 -7.73 -3.32
N ARG A 95 24.19 -7.67 -3.60
CA ARG A 95 23.18 -7.60 -2.54
C ARG A 95 23.39 -8.76 -1.56
N ARG A 96 23.55 -8.43 -0.27
CA ARG A 96 23.62 -9.41 0.81
C ARG A 96 22.18 -9.70 1.27
N PRO A 97 21.79 -10.96 1.49
CA PRO A 97 20.52 -11.26 2.14
C PRO A 97 20.55 -10.72 3.57
N TYR A 98 19.45 -10.10 3.99
CA TYR A 98 19.19 -9.63 5.34
C TYR A 98 18.53 -10.74 6.15
#